data_AF-A0A4P1T7J0-F1
#
_entry.id   AF-A0A4P1T7J0-F1
#
_cell.length_a   1.000
_cell.length_b   1.000
_cell.length_c   1.000
_cell.angle_alpha   90.00
_cell.angle_beta   90.00
_cell.angle_gamma   90.00
#
_symmetry.space_group_name_H-M   'P 1'
#
loop_
_entity.id
_entity.type
_entity.pdbx_description
1 polymer ?
#
loop_
_entity_poly.entity_id
_entity_poly.type
_entity_poly.pdbx_seq_one_letter_code
_entity_poly.pdbx_strand_id
1 'polypeptide(L)'
;VFSGRGSFPVAEKITQGFGVIFSNGERWKQIRRFSLMVLRNMGMGKKTIEDRIQEEALCLVEALKKTNASPCDPTFLLGCVPC
;
A
#
# COMPACT_ATOMS: atom_id res chain seq x y z
N VAL A 1 -18.83 13.84 14.71
CA VAL A 1 -17.74 12.91 14.34
C VAL A 1 -16.95 13.53 13.20
N PHE A 2 -15.63 13.69 13.36
CA PHE A 2 -14.74 14.26 12.33
C PHE A 2 -14.21 13.15 11.42
N SER A 3 -14.99 12.74 10.41
CA SER A 3 -14.64 11.64 9.50
C SER A 3 -14.33 12.07 8.07
N GLY A 4 -14.41 13.37 7.77
CA GLY A 4 -14.20 13.92 6.43
C GLY A 4 -12.73 13.89 5.98
N ARG A 5 -12.52 13.99 4.67
CA ARG A 5 -11.22 14.19 4.01
C ARG A 5 -11.12 15.65 3.57
N GLY A 6 -9.99 16.28 3.89
CA GLY A 6 -9.69 17.64 3.45
C GLY A 6 -9.65 17.73 1.92
N SER A 7 -10.06 18.88 1.39
CA SER A 7 -9.97 19.18 -0.03
C SER A 7 -8.53 19.53 -0.39
N PHE A 8 -7.98 18.80 -1.36
CA PHE A 8 -6.67 19.07 -1.94
C PHE A 8 -6.85 19.20 -3.45
N PRO A 9 -6.72 20.41 -4.04
CA PRO A 9 -7.05 20.65 -5.45
C PRO A 9 -6.32 19.71 -6.42
N VAL A 10 -5.06 19.38 -6.12
CA VAL A 10 -4.26 18.42 -6.90
C VAL A 10 -4.87 17.01 -6.82
N ALA A 11 -5.20 16.55 -5.62
CA ALA A 11 -5.78 15.22 -5.44
C ALA A 11 -7.18 15.13 -6.05
N GLU A 12 -7.98 16.19 -5.98
CA GLU A 12 -9.29 16.26 -6.63
C GLU A 12 -9.17 16.22 -8.14
N LYS A 13 -8.19 16.91 -8.74
CA LYS A 13 -7.98 16.86 -10.18
C LYS A 13 -7.57 15.46 -10.67
N ILE A 14 -6.75 14.76 -9.88
CA ILE A 14 -6.26 13.41 -10.21
C ILE A 14 -7.34 12.35 -9.99
N THR A 15 -7.98 12.38 -8.82
CA THR A 15 -8.90 11.31 -8.39
C THR A 15 -10.36 11.62 -8.68
N GLN A 16 -10.69 12.87 -9.03
CA GLN A 16 -12.04 13.36 -9.28
C GLN A 16 -13.03 13.06 -8.13
N GLY A 17 -12.51 12.94 -6.90
CA GLY A 17 -13.31 12.59 -5.72
C GLY A 17 -13.73 11.11 -5.66
N PHE A 18 -13.06 10.22 -6.40
CA PHE A 18 -13.24 8.77 -6.34
C PHE A 18 -12.14 8.09 -5.51
N GLY A 19 -12.33 6.79 -5.25
CA GLY A 19 -11.40 5.97 -4.47
C GLY A 19 -11.64 6.04 -2.96
N VAL A 20 -10.68 5.56 -2.17
CA VAL A 20 -10.82 5.41 -0.71
C VAL A 20 -10.09 6.51 0.10
N ILE A 21 -9.11 7.18 -0.51
CA ILE A 21 -8.20 8.11 0.18
C ILE A 21 -8.83 9.51 0.29
N PHE A 22 -9.33 10.04 -0.83
CA PHE A 22 -9.81 11.44 -0.94
C PHE A 22 -11.33 11.58 -1.11
N SER A 23 -12.09 10.48 -1.15
CA SER A 23 -13.56 10.55 -1.22
C SER A 23 -14.19 10.85 0.14
N ASN A 24 -15.44 11.33 0.11
CA ASN A 24 -16.22 11.69 1.30
C ASN A 24 -17.63 11.07 1.25
N GLY A 25 -18.36 11.18 2.37
CA GLY A 25 -19.76 10.77 2.46
C GLY A 25 -19.97 9.26 2.30
N GLU A 26 -21.12 8.88 1.74
CA GLU A 26 -21.52 7.47 1.61
C GLU A 26 -20.60 6.68 0.67
N ARG A 27 -20.14 7.31 -0.41
CA ARG A 27 -19.18 6.72 -1.36
C ARG A 27 -17.93 6.23 -0.64
N TRP A 28 -17.34 7.07 0.21
CA TRP A 28 -16.16 6.71 1.00
C TRP A 28 -16.44 5.53 1.94
N LYS A 29 -17.58 5.56 2.64
CA LYS A 29 -17.95 4.50 3.59
C LYS A 29 -18.10 3.15 2.88
N GLN A 30 -18.80 3.12 1.75
CA GLN A 30 -19.03 1.90 0.97
C GLN A 30 -17.73 1.33 0.42
N ILE A 31 -16.94 2.14 -0.28
CA ILE A 31 -15.66 1.68 -0.86
C ILE A 31 -14.71 1.22 0.24
N ARG A 32 -14.57 1.98 1.33
CA ARG A 32 -13.71 1.59 2.47
C ARG A 32 -14.14 0.24 3.07
N ARG A 33 -15.44 0.05 3.29
CA ARG A 33 -15.97 -1.21 3.86
C ARG A 33 -15.69 -2.39 2.94
N PHE A 34 -15.95 -2.22 1.64
CA PHE A 34 -15.69 -3.24 0.63
C PHE A 34 -14.20 -3.56 0.54
N SER A 35 -13.32 -2.56 0.39
CA SER A 35 -11.87 -2.77 0.29
C SER A 35 -11.31 -3.47 1.53
N LEU A 36 -11.72 -3.09 2.73
CA LEU A 36 -11.27 -3.75 3.96
C LEU A 36 -11.74 -5.21 4.05
N MET A 37 -12.96 -5.50 3.59
CA MET A 37 -13.46 -6.88 3.51
C MET A 37 -12.62 -7.70 2.54
N VAL A 38 -12.39 -7.19 1.33
CA VAL A 38 -11.58 -7.87 0.30
C VAL A 38 -10.16 -8.13 0.79
N LEU A 39 -9.49 -7.12 1.36
CA LEU A 39 -8.12 -7.28 1.88
C LEU A 39 -8.04 -8.36 2.96
N ARG A 40 -8.99 -8.40 3.91
CA ARG A 40 -9.05 -9.45 4.94
C ARG A 40 -9.33 -10.84 4.36
N ASN A 41 -10.18 -10.91 3.33
CA ASN A 41 -10.45 -12.17 2.62
C ASN A 41 -9.21 -12.67 1.87
N MET A 42 -8.40 -11.76 1.31
CA MET A 42 -7.10 -12.07 0.70
C MET A 42 -5.98 -12.33 1.73
N GLY A 43 -6.30 -12.36 3.03
CA GLY A 43 -5.36 -12.75 4.07
C GLY A 43 -4.68 -11.60 4.81
N MET A 44 -5.09 -10.35 4.61
CA MET A 44 -4.56 -9.23 5.40
C MET A 44 -4.83 -9.45 6.89
N GLY A 45 -3.77 -9.45 7.70
CA GLY A 45 -3.82 -9.76 9.13
C GLY A 45 -3.81 -11.26 9.46
N LYS A 46 -3.54 -12.13 8.48
CA LYS A 46 -3.33 -13.57 8.66
C LYS A 46 -1.91 -13.94 8.29
N LYS A 47 -1.49 -15.14 8.73
CA LYS A 47 -0.17 -15.72 8.44
C LYS A 47 0.14 -15.78 6.94
N THR A 48 -0.87 -15.97 6.08
CA THR A 48 -0.67 -15.99 4.62
C THR A 48 -0.05 -14.72 4.04
N ILE A 49 -0.39 -13.53 4.56
CA ILE A 49 0.24 -12.28 4.12
C ILE A 49 1.59 -12.07 4.81
N GLU A 50 1.75 -12.52 6.06
CA GLU A 50 3.05 -12.54 6.74
C GLU A 50 4.07 -13.37 5.96
N ASP A 51 3.70 -14.58 5.53
CA ASP A 51 4.57 -15.47 4.76
C ASP A 51 4.99 -14.81 3.43
N ARG A 52 4.08 -14.09 2.75
CA ARG A 52 4.40 -13.33 1.52
C ARG A 52 5.35 -12.15 1.79
N ILE A 53 5.14 -11.42 2.88
CA ILE A 53 6.05 -10.33 3.28
C ILE A 53 7.46 -10.89 3.59
N GLN A 54 7.54 -12.06 4.22
CA GLN A 54 8.80 -12.73 4.51
C GLN A 54 9.52 -13.18 3.23
N GLU A 55 8.80 -13.76 2.29
CA GLU A 55 9.34 -14.14 0.97
C GLU A 55 9.98 -12.93 0.27
N GLU A 56 9.26 -11.81 0.22
CA GLU A 56 9.71 -10.59 -0.45
C GLU A 56 10.87 -9.92 0.30
N ALA A 57 10.89 -10.02 1.63
CA ALA A 57 12.05 -9.59 2.44
C ALA A 57 13.30 -10.43 2.15
N LEU A 58 13.16 -11.74 1.92
CA LEU A 58 14.29 -12.59 1.52
C LEU A 58 14.80 -12.20 0.13
N CYS A 59 13.91 -11.96 -0.84
CA CYS A 59 14.26 -11.44 -2.16
C CYS A 59 15.03 -10.11 -2.07
N LEU A 60 14.61 -9.20 -1.19
CA LEU A 60 15.32 -7.94 -0.95
C LEU A 60 16.72 -8.17 -0.39
N VAL A 61 16.87 -9.06 0.60
CA VAL A 61 18.19 -9.40 1.18
C VAL A 61 19.12 -9.97 0.12
N GLU A 62 18.62 -10.83 -0.77
CA GLU A 62 19.42 -11.35 -1.89
C GLU A 62 19.82 -10.25 -2.87
N ALA A 63 18.91 -9.33 -3.21
CA ALA A 63 19.20 -8.20 -4.07
C ALA A 63 20.27 -7.28 -3.47
N LEU A 64 20.21 -7.01 -2.16
CA LEU A 64 21.22 -6.23 -1.46
C LEU A 64 22.56 -6.95 -1.38
N LYS A 65 22.58 -8.28 -1.19
CA LYS A 65 23.85 -9.04 -1.21
C LYS A 65 24.57 -8.93 -2.55
N LYS A 66 23.83 -8.85 -3.67
CA LYS A 66 24.40 -8.68 -5.01
C LYS A 66 25.14 -7.35 -5.22
N THR A 67 24.92 -6.35 -4.37
CA THR A 67 25.68 -5.09 -4.43
C THR A 67 27.11 -5.25 -3.88
N ASN A 68 27.46 -6.42 -3.30
CA ASN A 68 28.80 -6.74 -2.81
C ASN A 68 29.38 -5.67 -1.87
N ALA A 69 28.54 -5.09 -0.99
CA ALA A 69 28.88 -4.01 -0.08
C ALA A 69 29.42 -2.72 -0.76
N SER A 70 29.28 -2.61 -2.08
CA SER A 70 29.56 -1.36 -2.78
C SER A 70 28.49 -0.32 -2.42
N PRO A 71 28.85 0.97 -2.36
CA PRO A 71 27.87 2.03 -2.20
C PRO A 71 26.83 1.97 -3.33
N CYS A 72 25.56 1.88 -2.95
CA CYS A 72 24.42 1.85 -3.89
C CYS A 72 23.30 2.75 -3.37
N ASP A 73 22.48 3.30 -4.27
CA ASP A 73 21.21 3.92 -3.90
C ASP A 73 20.13 2.83 -3.75
N PRO A 74 19.62 2.57 -2.53
CA PRO A 74 18.64 1.51 -2.30
C PRO A 74 17.20 1.95 -2.59
N THR A 75 16.95 3.21 -3.00
CA THR A 75 15.58 3.74 -3.16
C THR A 75 14.70 2.86 -4.04
N PHE A 76 15.24 2.40 -5.17
CA PHE A 76 14.52 1.50 -6.06
C PHE A 76 14.31 0.10 -5.45
N LEU A 77 15.33 -0.45 -4.79
CA LEU A 77 15.23 -1.76 -4.14
C LEU A 77 14.16 -1.75 -3.04
N LEU A 78 14.10 -0.69 -2.23
CA LEU A 78 13.10 -0.59 -1.16
C LEU A 78 11.70 -0.24 -1.68
N GLY A 79 11.61 0.52 -2.78
CA GLY A 79 10.32 0.94 -3.35
C GLY A 79 9.63 -0.12 -4.22
N CYS A 80 10.40 -1.03 -4.83
CA CYS A 80 9.88 -1.99 -5.79
C CYS A 80 9.76 -3.42 -5.27
N VAL A 81 10.11 -3.69 -4.02
CA VAL A 81 9.81 -4.99 -3.38
C VAL A 81 8.29 -5.14 -3.34
N PRO A 82 7.70 -6.04 -4.15
CA PRO A 82 6.29 -6.33 -4.06
C PRO A 82 5.98 -6.85 -2.66
N CYS A 83 4.84 -6.52 -2.09
CA CYS A 83 4.29 -7.22 -0.92
C CYS A 83 2.80 -7.47 -1.13
#